data_AF-A0A7L2IRK2-F1
#
_entry.id   AF-A0A7L2IRK2-F1
#
_cell.length_a   1.000
_cell.length_b   1.000
_cell.length_c   1.000
_cell.angle_alpha   90.00
_cell.angle_beta   90.00
_cell.angle_gamma   90.00
#
_symmetry.space_group_name_H-M   'P 1'
#
loop_
_entity.id
_entity.type
_entity.pdbx_description
1 polymer ?
#
loop_
_entity_poly.entity_id
_entity_poly.type
_entity_poly.pdbx_seq_one_letter_code
_entity_poly.pdbx_strand_id
1 'polypeptide(L)'
;QLEQTSKSIDSSAHMITTARVPADKPVRIAFSLNDSSDDASSENFPLAFPELEQQLQPLPPCHDSKESMQVYKQHCKIAEEYHEVKKEIALLEERK
;
A
#
# COMPACT_ATOMS: atom_id res chain seq x y z
N GLN A 1 -20.75 4.95 42.26
CA GLN A 1 -19.65 4.37 41.46
C GLN A 1 -20.24 3.94 40.13
N LEU A 2 -19.95 4.68 39.06
CA LEU A 2 -20.20 4.24 37.69
C LEU A 2 -18.95 4.65 36.91
N GLU A 3 -18.11 3.68 36.61
CA GLU A 3 -16.94 3.87 35.74
C GLU A 3 -16.98 2.75 34.71
N GLN A 4 -17.36 3.11 33.48
CA GLN A 4 -17.09 2.31 32.29
C GLN A 4 -16.52 3.26 31.26
N THR A 5 -15.22 3.48 31.33
CA THR A 5 -14.45 4.16 30.30
C THR A 5 -14.08 3.13 29.23
N SER A 6 -14.99 2.89 28.29
CA SER A 6 -14.63 2.20 27.03
C SER A 6 -14.22 3.27 26.04
N LYS A 7 -12.92 3.50 25.90
CA LYS A 7 -12.34 4.34 24.84
C LYS A 7 -12.64 3.66 23.49
N SER A 8 -13.64 4.18 22.78
CA SER A 8 -13.92 3.81 21.40
C SER A 8 -12.82 4.41 20.53
N ILE A 9 -11.89 3.56 20.07
CA ILE A 9 -10.98 3.90 18.98
C ILE A 9 -11.81 3.88 17.69
N ASP A 10 -12.22 5.05 17.22
CA ASP A 10 -12.88 5.19 15.92
C ASP A 10 -11.89 4.82 14.81
N SER A 11 -11.94 3.55 14.39
CA SER A 11 -11.34 3.09 13.14
C SER A 11 -12.11 3.78 12.01
N SER A 12 -11.61 4.94 11.55
CA SER A 12 -12.27 5.77 10.54
C SER A 12 -12.29 5.05 9.19
N ALA A 13 -13.32 4.25 8.96
CA ALA A 13 -13.63 3.70 7.64
C ALA A 13 -14.18 4.86 6.78
N HIS A 14 -13.39 5.33 5.81
CA HIS A 14 -13.86 6.33 4.85
C HIS A 14 -14.90 5.70 3.91
N MET A 15 -16.18 5.98 4.18
CA MET A 15 -17.29 5.53 3.35
C MET A 15 -17.44 6.43 2.12
N ILE A 16 -17.32 5.86 0.92
CA ILE A 16 -17.66 6.55 -0.33
C ILE A 16 -19.19 6.70 -0.36
N THR A 17 -19.68 7.88 0.00
CA THR A 17 -21.12 8.19 -0.06
C THR A 17 -21.48 8.57 -1.49
N THR A 18 -22.31 7.74 -2.13
CA THR A 18 -22.86 8.08 -3.46
C THR A 18 -24.17 8.83 -3.30
N ALA A 19 -24.28 10.01 -3.91
CA ALA A 19 -25.53 10.77 -3.99
C ALA A 19 -25.97 10.85 -5.46
N ARG A 20 -27.26 10.61 -5.74
CA ARG A 20 -27.82 10.81 -7.08
C ARG A 20 -27.94 12.32 -7.36
N VAL A 21 -27.22 12.79 -8.38
CA VAL A 21 -27.26 14.19 -8.82
C VAL A 21 -28.09 14.30 -10.11
N PRO A 22 -28.97 15.32 -10.25
CA PRO A 22 -29.70 15.59 -11.49
C PRO A 22 -28.76 15.83 -12.67
N ALA A 23 -29.10 15.31 -13.85
CA ALA A 23 -28.24 15.33 -15.04
C ALA A 23 -27.92 16.74 -15.57
N ASP A 24 -28.72 17.75 -15.21
CA ASP A 24 -28.59 19.12 -15.75
C ASP A 24 -27.54 19.98 -15.03
N LYS A 25 -26.71 19.41 -14.14
CA LYS A 25 -25.72 20.14 -13.35
C LYS A 25 -24.33 19.51 -13.46
N PRO A 26 -23.27 20.28 -13.70
CA PRO A 26 -21.91 19.75 -13.72
C PRO A 26 -21.52 19.23 -12.32
N VAL A 27 -21.15 17.96 -12.24
CA VAL A 27 -20.72 17.32 -10.99
C VAL A 27 -19.25 17.64 -10.76
N ARG A 28 -18.95 18.35 -9.67
CA ARG A 28 -17.58 18.54 -9.18
C ARG A 28 -17.36 17.59 -8.01
N ILE A 29 -16.64 16.50 -8.25
CA ILE A 29 -16.22 15.59 -7.18
C ILE A 29 -14.98 16.20 -6.56
N ALA A 30 -15.11 16.72 -5.33
CA ALA A 30 -13.98 17.14 -4.52
C ALA A 30 -13.68 16.01 -3.52
N PHE A 31 -12.46 15.49 -3.56
CA PHE A 31 -11.97 14.56 -2.56
C PHE A 31 -11.44 15.38 -1.38
N SER A 32 -12.16 15.35 -0.25
CA SER A 32 -11.65 15.86 1.01
C SER A 32 -10.68 14.82 1.56
N LEU A 33 -9.41 14.92 1.18
CA LEU A 33 -8.35 14.21 1.90
C LEU A 33 -8.23 14.88 3.27
N ASN A 34 -8.75 14.24 4.31
CA ASN A 34 -8.34 14.59 5.66
C ASN A 34 -6.82 14.41 5.70
N ASP A 35 -6.10 15.46 6.09
CA ASP A 35 -4.64 15.47 6.24
C ASP A 35 -4.27 14.53 7.40
N SER A 36 -4.42 13.24 7.16
CA SER A 36 -3.86 12.20 8.00
C SER A 36 -2.37 12.32 7.76
N SER A 37 -1.68 13.04 8.64
CA SER A 37 -0.22 13.11 8.63
C SER A 37 0.28 11.70 8.41
N ASP A 38 0.96 11.55 7.28
CA ASP A 38 1.81 10.42 6.96
C ASP A 38 2.90 10.46 8.02
N ASP A 39 2.60 9.96 9.24
CA ASP A 39 3.61 9.63 10.24
C ASP A 39 4.29 8.37 9.73
N ALA A 40 4.98 8.56 8.60
CA ALA A 40 5.98 7.70 8.08
C ALA A 40 7.07 7.69 9.15
N SER A 41 6.99 6.71 10.04
CA SER A 41 8.20 6.01 10.46
C SER A 41 8.85 5.50 9.17
N SER A 42 9.59 6.40 8.52
CA SER A 42 10.23 6.23 7.23
C SER A 42 11.38 5.26 7.45
N GLU A 43 11.04 3.98 7.61
CA GLU A 43 11.94 2.90 7.29
C GLU A 43 12.40 3.19 5.87
N ASN A 44 13.69 3.53 5.73
CA ASN A 44 14.26 4.04 4.50
C ASN A 44 14.38 2.88 3.50
N PHE A 45 13.26 2.48 2.91
CA PHE A 45 13.25 1.46 1.88
C PHE A 45 13.95 2.02 0.65
N PRO A 46 14.94 1.30 0.07
CA PRO A 46 15.55 1.70 -1.19
C PRO A 46 14.45 1.94 -2.23
N LEU A 47 14.60 3.00 -3.03
CA LEU A 47 13.69 3.24 -4.16
C LEU A 47 13.69 2.01 -5.05
N ALA A 48 12.57 1.27 -5.04
CA ALA A 48 12.44 0.04 -5.80
C ALA A 48 12.51 0.31 -7.30
N PHE A 49 12.06 1.51 -7.73
CA PHE A 49 11.99 1.90 -9.13
C PHE A 49 12.50 3.34 -9.32
N PRO A 50 13.82 3.54 -9.49
CA PRO A 50 14.42 4.87 -9.57
C PRO A 50 13.92 5.76 -10.72
N GLU A 51 13.33 5.16 -11.77
CA GLU A 51 12.77 5.87 -12.93
C GLU A 51 11.36 6.43 -12.68
N LEU A 52 10.64 5.94 -11.66
CA LEU A 52 9.30 6.43 -11.33
C LEU A 52 9.37 7.68 -10.45
N GLU A 53 8.47 8.64 -10.71
CA GLU A 53 8.27 9.78 -9.82
C GLU A 53 7.99 9.32 -8.39
N GLN A 54 8.43 10.10 -7.39
CA GLN A 54 8.31 9.72 -5.98
C GLN A 54 6.87 9.37 -5.56
N GLN A 55 5.88 10.08 -6.11
CA GLN A 55 4.46 9.85 -5.84
C GLN A 55 3.92 8.53 -6.43
N LEU A 56 4.66 7.93 -7.36
CA LEU A 56 4.33 6.65 -8.00
C LEU A 56 5.13 5.49 -7.40
N GLN A 57 5.97 5.74 -6.38
CA GLN A 57 6.70 4.68 -5.69
C GLN A 57 5.72 3.77 -4.94
N PRO A 58 5.98 2.46 -4.90
CA PRO A 58 5.20 1.53 -4.09
C PRO A 58 5.21 1.96 -2.63
N LEU A 59 4.06 1.86 -1.97
CA LEU A 59 3.95 2.10 -0.54
C LEU A 59 4.67 0.98 0.23
N PRO A 60 5.30 1.31 1.38
CA PRO A 60 5.87 0.29 2.26
C PRO A 60 4.78 -0.62 2.84
N PRO A 61 5.12 -1.85 3.24
CA PRO A 61 4.17 -2.74 3.92
C PRO A 61 3.68 -2.12 5.23
N CYS A 62 2.40 -2.30 5.54
CA CYS A 62 1.80 -1.77 6.76
C CYS A 62 2.14 -2.66 7.97
N HIS A 63 2.94 -2.15 8.91
CA HIS A 63 3.42 -2.92 10.07
C HIS A 63 2.32 -3.33 11.05
N ASP A 64 1.24 -2.54 11.15
CA ASP A 64 0.10 -2.84 12.02
C ASP A 64 -0.80 -3.94 11.44
N SER A 65 -0.72 -4.19 10.14
CA SER A 65 -1.47 -5.24 9.46
C SER A 65 -0.64 -6.52 9.32
N LYS A 66 -1.04 -7.55 10.08
CA LYS A 66 -0.43 -8.89 9.99
C LYS A 66 -0.48 -9.46 8.57
N GLU A 67 -1.59 -9.24 7.86
CA GLU A 67 -1.78 -9.70 6.48
C GLU A 67 -0.82 -9.00 5.53
N SER A 68 -0.70 -7.67 5.61
CA SER A 68 0.23 -6.90 4.79
C SER A 68 1.67 -7.38 4.97
N MET A 69 2.10 -7.57 6.23
CA MET A 69 3.42 -8.08 6.55
C MET A 69 3.65 -9.51 6.03
N GLN A 70 2.62 -10.37 6.05
CA GLN A 70 2.73 -11.73 5.54
C GLN A 70 2.88 -11.76 4.02
N VAL A 71 2.06 -11.00 3.30
CA VAL A 71 2.13 -10.89 1.84
C VAL A 71 3.49 -10.36 1.41
N TYR A 72 4.00 -9.31 2.09
CA TYR A 72 5.32 -8.77 1.84
C TYR A 72 6.43 -9.82 1.97
N LYS A 73 6.43 -10.60 3.07
CA LYS A 73 7.41 -11.68 3.27
C LYS A 73 7.35 -12.75 2.19
N GLN A 74 6.14 -13.12 1.77
CA GLN A 74 5.96 -14.09 0.68
C GLN A 74 6.50 -13.54 -0.63
N HIS A 75 6.23 -12.27 -0.93
CA HIS A 75 6.77 -11.62 -2.13
C HIS A 75 8.29 -11.62 -2.15
N CYS A 76 8.95 -11.30 -1.03
CA CYS A 76 10.42 -11.36 -0.93
C CYS A 76 10.96 -12.75 -1.29
N LYS A 77 10.37 -13.81 -0.74
CA LYS A 77 10.77 -15.20 -1.02
C LYS A 77 10.65 -15.55 -2.50
N ILE A 78 9.52 -15.18 -3.12
CA ILE A 78 9.27 -15.46 -4.54
C ILE A 78 10.26 -14.69 -5.44
N ALA A 79 10.59 -13.45 -5.08
CA ALA A 79 11.54 -12.64 -5.82
C ALA A 79 12.96 -13.25 -5.82
N GLU A 80 13.39 -13.80 -4.67
CA GLU A 80 14.66 -14.52 -4.54
C GLU A 80 14.67 -15.77 -5.42
N GLU A 81 13.64 -16.62 -5.32
CA GLU A 81 13.49 -17.83 -6.13
C GLU A 81 13.50 -17.50 -7.64
N TYR A 82 12.78 -16.46 -8.04
CA TYR A 82 12.77 -15.98 -9.44
C TYR A 82 14.18 -15.60 -9.92
N HIS A 83 14.97 -14.94 -9.08
CA HIS A 83 16.32 -14.54 -9.44
C HIS A 83 17.26 -15.74 -9.61
N GLU A 84 17.10 -16.78 -8.81
CA GLU A 84 17.83 -18.05 -8.97
C GLU A 84 17.48 -18.74 -10.28
N VAL A 85 16.19 -18.88 -10.58
CA VAL A 85 15.72 -19.48 -11.85
C VAL A 85 16.22 -18.68 -13.05
N LYS A 86 16.19 -17.34 -12.97
CA LYS A 86 16.69 -16.47 -14.04
C LYS A 86 18.18 -16.70 -14.32
N LYS A 87 19.00 -16.91 -13.29
CA LYS A 87 20.43 -17.25 -13.45
C LYS A 87 20.60 -18.62 -14.12
N GLU A 88 19.84 -19.62 -13.70
CA GLU A 88 19.91 -20.96 -14.29
C GLU A 88 19.55 -20.93 -15.79
N ILE A 89 18.48 -20.21 -16.15
CA ILE A 89 18.08 -20.04 -17.55
C ILE A 89 19.21 -19.44 -18.39
N ALA A 90 19.84 -18.35 -17.94
CA ALA A 90 20.93 -17.71 -18.65
C ALA A 90 22.13 -18.68 -18.88
N LEU A 91 22.50 -19.46 -17.86
CA LEU A 91 23.56 -20.47 -17.98
C LEU A 91 23.22 -21.61 -18.96
N LEU A 92 21.94 -21.95 -19.10
CA LEU A 92 21.49 -22.96 -20.06
C LEU A 92 21.48 -22.41 -21.49
N GLU A 93 21.18 -21.12 -21.67
CA GLU A 93 21.21 -20.45 -22.97
C GLU A 93 22.63 -20.33 -23.52
N GLU A 94 23.63 -20.05 -22.69
CA GLU A 94 25.05 -19.97 -23.10
C GLU A 94 25.65 -21.31 -23.55
N ARG A 95 25.05 -22.44 -23.16
CA ARG A 95 25.54 -23.79 -23.51
C ARG A 95 24.93 -24.35 -24.79
N LYS A 96 24.06 -23.58 -25.47
CA LYS A 96 23.44 -23.96 -26.75
C LYS A 96 24.23 -23.42 -27.93
#